data_AF-A0A7C3Y6F7-F1
#
_entry.id   AF-A0A7C3Y6F7-F1
#
_cell.length_a   1.000
_cell.length_b   1.000
_cell.length_c   1.000
_cell.angle_alpha   90.00
_cell.angle_beta   90.00
_cell.angle_gamma   90.00
#
_symmetry.space_group_name_H-M   'P 1'
#
loop_
_entity.id
_entity.type
_entity.pdbx_description
1 polymer ?
#
loop_
_entity_poly.entity_id
_entity_poly.type
_entity_poly.pdbx_seq_one_letter_code
_entity_poly.pdbx_strand_id
1 'polypeptide(L)'
;MNREELLSLIKKSAGGDLLPWEEHYLNYHSRRFLDTLKILGPGAGKTLLDVGAFPGYLTLAAHHLGYKVWALTGRAESIPSLRLIGDRLEKAGIPLALADVEDEPFPFSDESFDVVLASEIIEHLHFNPYRMLRESFRVLKGGGRILITTPNLNRLENILALMRGKTVHSDLAGRFDETFSSILSARHVREYTASELAYLLEGQNKEMYAFDQVRIHYSKCLDPPFAASFPARCLDRLFPRFRSTLMVEAVRPTHIKRVPPEEIGPTEGFHPLEEHRENMEGIARMLTVPFRWMSGSGKISLPAGRAPYQIYHFHLVYLVPESFPPGWWSVQVKNRPLTRFTLPADRMFSRVKLVLQAEDAEEGFFPLSFNGPSWRPAGHGQNEPYEFSTDDPRELGVVWGWDGFLREDLEDKKALIEASRREIRLLEQYGRFNPRVHWRRKRHSFDDPLSPVMPLYLIQAPLRTALIMDSKDWRHLGGGWYFPEPWECGWVRWTGRTAEVFLSAAPRHHRIILRIFTGDPSLGERISGILQLKYSADRLSFLPFTQTTFDVPAGIWTDLTIPFPHPLPGPSLLHLFIQVNESRIPAHSRTGSKDRRELGVAVKGVAVC
;
A
#
# COMPACT_ATOMS: atom_id res chain seq x y z
N MET A 1 -23.42 29.65 -6.01
CA MET A 1 -24.70 28.92 -5.98
C MET A 1 -25.24 28.91 -4.56
N ASN A 2 -26.47 29.36 -4.35
CA ASN A 2 -27.21 29.25 -3.09
C ASN A 2 -28.29 28.13 -3.16
N ARG A 3 -29.02 27.88 -2.06
CA ARG A 3 -30.02 26.79 -1.99
C ARG A 3 -31.18 26.98 -2.97
N GLU A 4 -31.68 28.19 -3.12
CA GLU A 4 -32.80 28.51 -4.02
C GLU A 4 -32.39 28.33 -5.48
N GLU A 5 -31.19 28.77 -5.85
CA GLU A 5 -30.61 28.56 -7.16
C GLU A 5 -30.46 27.06 -7.48
N LEU A 6 -29.95 26.26 -6.53
CA LEU A 6 -29.84 24.81 -6.69
C LEU A 6 -31.22 24.17 -6.89
N LEU A 7 -32.20 24.49 -6.04
CA LEU A 7 -33.57 23.97 -6.15
C LEU A 7 -34.20 24.34 -7.50
N SER A 8 -34.07 25.60 -7.91
CA SER A 8 -34.60 26.10 -9.18
C SER A 8 -33.93 25.41 -10.37
N LEU A 9 -32.62 25.17 -10.31
CA LEU A 9 -31.88 24.47 -11.36
C LEU A 9 -32.42 23.05 -11.53
N ILE A 10 -32.57 22.31 -10.42
CA ILE A 10 -33.04 20.93 -10.47
C ILE A 10 -34.49 20.85 -10.95
N LYS A 11 -35.40 21.69 -10.43
CA LYS A 11 -36.80 21.76 -10.88
C LYS A 11 -36.89 22.06 -12.38
N LYS A 12 -36.09 23.01 -12.89
CA LYS A 12 -36.03 23.32 -14.32
C LYS A 12 -35.58 22.11 -15.16
N SER A 13 -34.57 21.38 -14.70
CA SER A 13 -34.06 20.19 -15.40
C SER A 13 -35.06 19.02 -15.43
N ALA A 14 -35.90 18.90 -14.39
CA ALA A 14 -36.94 17.87 -14.31
C ALA A 14 -38.10 18.13 -15.30
N GLY A 15 -38.31 19.39 -15.73
CA GLY A 15 -39.39 19.76 -16.64
C GLY A 15 -40.78 19.78 -15.99
N GLY A 16 -40.85 19.88 -14.66
CA GLY A 16 -42.07 19.86 -13.87
C GLY A 16 -41.78 19.78 -12.37
N ASP A 17 -42.79 19.41 -11.59
CA ASP A 17 -42.63 19.13 -10.16
C ASP A 17 -41.76 17.88 -9.94
N LEU A 18 -40.95 17.92 -8.88
CA LEU A 18 -40.15 16.77 -8.45
C LEU A 18 -41.05 15.72 -7.80
N LEU A 19 -40.66 14.44 -7.90
CA LEU A 19 -41.34 13.41 -7.13
C LEU A 19 -41.23 13.72 -5.61
N PRO A 20 -42.19 13.33 -4.77
CA PRO A 20 -42.16 13.66 -3.34
C PRO A 20 -40.87 13.24 -2.63
N TRP A 21 -40.31 12.08 -2.99
CA TRP A 21 -39.05 11.61 -2.45
C TRP A 21 -37.84 12.43 -2.96
N GLU A 22 -37.89 12.91 -4.20
CA GLU A 22 -36.85 13.76 -4.79
C GLU A 22 -36.77 15.11 -4.11
N GLU A 23 -37.93 15.73 -3.87
CA GLU A 23 -38.02 17.00 -3.15
C GLU A 23 -37.55 16.83 -1.70
N HIS A 24 -37.95 15.75 -1.03
CA HIS A 24 -37.45 15.43 0.31
C HIS A 24 -35.93 15.25 0.32
N TYR A 25 -35.39 14.42 -0.59
CA TYR A 25 -33.96 14.11 -0.69
C TYR A 25 -33.14 15.36 -1.01
N LEU A 26 -33.59 16.17 -1.98
CA LEU A 26 -32.92 17.40 -2.37
C LEU A 26 -32.92 18.42 -1.23
N ASN A 27 -34.03 18.57 -0.51
CA ASN A 27 -34.10 19.45 0.66
C ASN A 27 -33.17 18.98 1.77
N TYR A 28 -33.24 17.69 2.10
CA TYR A 28 -32.45 17.06 3.15
C TYR A 28 -30.94 17.16 2.89
N HIS A 29 -30.50 16.93 1.65
CA HIS A 29 -29.08 16.93 1.27
C HIS A 29 -28.56 18.25 0.67
N SER A 30 -29.41 19.27 0.53
CA SER A 30 -29.04 20.56 -0.08
C SER A 30 -27.78 21.18 0.53
N ARG A 31 -27.61 21.07 1.85
CA ARG A 31 -26.42 21.61 2.52
C ARG A 31 -25.13 20.90 2.09
N ARG A 32 -25.14 19.56 2.05
CA ARG A 32 -24.01 18.76 1.54
C ARG A 32 -23.68 19.17 0.11
N PHE A 33 -24.69 19.27 -0.75
CA PHE A 33 -24.46 19.65 -2.14
C PHE A 33 -23.81 21.03 -2.28
N LEU A 34 -24.28 22.02 -1.54
CA LEU A 34 -23.70 23.37 -1.56
C LEU A 34 -22.27 23.39 -1.01
N ASP A 35 -21.99 22.63 0.06
CA ASP A 35 -20.64 22.51 0.58
C ASP A 35 -19.72 21.78 -0.43
N THR A 36 -20.21 20.74 -1.13
CA THR A 36 -19.48 20.03 -2.21
C THR A 36 -19.15 20.98 -3.35
N LEU A 37 -20.15 21.73 -3.82
CA LEU A 37 -20.00 22.72 -4.90
C LEU A 37 -19.07 23.86 -4.49
N LYS A 38 -19.01 24.21 -3.21
CA LYS A 38 -18.07 25.21 -2.68
C LYS A 38 -16.62 24.71 -2.72
N ILE A 39 -16.38 23.44 -2.41
CA ILE A 39 -15.05 22.81 -2.53
C ILE A 39 -14.68 22.63 -4.01
N LEU A 40 -15.64 22.25 -4.85
CA LEU A 40 -15.45 22.18 -6.30
C LEU A 40 -15.06 23.55 -6.86
N GLY A 41 -15.78 24.61 -6.50
CA GLY A 41 -15.53 25.94 -7.04
C GLY A 41 -15.92 26.05 -8.51
N PRO A 42 -15.50 27.12 -9.21
CA PRO A 42 -15.86 27.34 -10.61
C PRO A 42 -15.19 26.32 -11.54
N GLY A 43 -15.93 25.82 -12.53
CA GLY A 43 -15.44 24.82 -13.47
C GLY A 43 -14.45 25.36 -14.48
N ALA A 44 -14.65 26.60 -14.97
CA ALA A 44 -13.77 27.26 -15.94
C ALA A 44 -13.43 26.37 -17.17
N GLY A 45 -14.38 25.54 -17.62
CA GLY A 45 -14.22 24.64 -18.76
C GLY A 45 -13.49 23.32 -18.47
N LYS A 46 -13.08 23.06 -17.22
CA LYS A 46 -12.45 21.80 -16.80
C LYS A 46 -13.37 20.60 -17.01
N THR A 47 -12.78 19.44 -17.28
CA THR A 47 -13.50 18.17 -17.42
C THR A 47 -13.72 17.51 -16.06
N LEU A 48 -14.96 17.07 -15.79
CA LEU A 48 -15.36 16.43 -14.53
C LEU A 48 -16.08 15.12 -14.83
N LEU A 49 -15.68 14.05 -14.14
CA LEU A 49 -16.40 12.78 -14.08
C LEU A 49 -17.16 12.67 -12.76
N ASP A 50 -18.48 12.49 -12.81
CA ASP A 50 -19.34 12.24 -11.65
C ASP A 50 -19.60 10.74 -11.53
N VAL A 51 -18.96 10.09 -10.55
CA VAL A 51 -18.99 8.65 -10.29
C VAL A 51 -20.07 8.35 -9.25
N GLY A 52 -21.07 7.55 -9.63
CA GLY A 52 -22.28 7.37 -8.82
C GLY A 52 -23.25 8.53 -8.99
N ALA A 53 -23.44 8.99 -10.24
CA ALA A 53 -24.12 10.24 -10.54
C ALA A 53 -25.60 10.30 -10.12
N PHE A 54 -26.21 9.22 -9.63
CA PHE A 54 -27.61 9.22 -9.21
C PHE A 54 -27.84 10.17 -8.02
N PRO A 55 -28.90 11.01 -8.01
CA PRO A 55 -29.97 11.17 -9.02
C PRO A 55 -29.69 12.27 -10.08
N GLY A 56 -28.46 12.80 -10.18
CA GLY A 56 -28.03 13.76 -11.20
C GLY A 56 -27.93 15.20 -10.71
N TYR A 57 -28.20 15.46 -9.41
CA TYR A 57 -28.26 16.83 -8.89
C TYR A 57 -26.88 17.52 -8.85
N LEU A 58 -25.87 16.82 -8.34
CA LEU A 58 -24.50 17.33 -8.34
C LEU A 58 -23.94 17.42 -9.76
N THR A 59 -24.28 16.47 -10.63
CA THR A 59 -23.92 16.48 -12.04
C THR A 59 -24.39 17.76 -12.73
N LEU A 60 -25.68 18.09 -12.60
CA LEU A 60 -26.28 19.30 -13.16
C LEU A 60 -25.71 20.57 -12.54
N ALA A 61 -25.52 20.58 -11.23
CA ALA A 61 -24.98 21.73 -10.53
C ALA A 61 -23.51 22.00 -10.92
N ALA A 62 -22.69 20.96 -11.05
CA ALA A 62 -21.32 21.07 -11.54
C ALA A 62 -21.30 21.57 -13.00
N HIS A 63 -22.19 21.06 -13.85
CA HIS A 63 -22.33 21.55 -15.22
C HIS A 63 -22.69 23.05 -15.25
N HIS A 64 -23.62 23.48 -14.39
CA HIS A 64 -23.98 24.89 -14.24
C HIS A 64 -22.84 25.77 -13.72
N LEU A 65 -21.89 25.22 -12.93
CA LEU A 65 -20.66 25.91 -12.52
C LEU A 65 -19.62 26.03 -13.65
N GLY A 66 -19.91 25.53 -14.85
CA GLY A 66 -19.05 25.64 -16.03
C GLY A 66 -18.07 24.48 -16.19
N TYR A 67 -18.32 23.32 -15.56
CA TYR A 67 -17.60 22.09 -15.87
C TYR A 67 -18.17 21.42 -17.14
N LYS A 68 -17.29 20.78 -17.90
CA LYS A 68 -17.68 19.78 -18.91
C LYS A 68 -17.84 18.44 -18.19
N VAL A 69 -19.07 18.00 -17.98
CA VAL A 69 -19.39 16.88 -17.08
C VAL A 69 -19.70 15.62 -17.88
N TRP A 70 -19.19 14.49 -17.40
CA TRP A 70 -19.63 13.14 -17.76
C TRP A 70 -20.16 12.47 -16.50
N ALA A 71 -21.25 11.73 -16.63
CA ALA A 71 -21.85 10.97 -15.53
C ALA A 71 -21.58 9.48 -15.69
N LEU A 72 -21.34 8.80 -14.58
CA LEU A 72 -21.20 7.35 -14.49
C LEU A 72 -22.13 6.82 -13.41
N THR A 73 -22.95 5.82 -13.73
CA THR A 73 -23.82 5.14 -12.75
C THR A 73 -23.81 3.63 -12.96
N GLY A 74 -24.12 2.89 -11.90
CA GLY A 74 -24.15 1.43 -11.90
C GLY A 74 -25.43 0.87 -12.51
N ARG A 75 -25.38 -0.38 -13.00
CA ARG A 75 -26.55 -1.11 -13.53
C ARG A 75 -27.42 -1.72 -12.44
N ALA A 76 -26.94 -1.73 -11.20
CA ALA A 76 -27.68 -2.18 -10.02
C ALA A 76 -28.84 -1.24 -9.63
N GLU A 77 -28.88 -0.03 -10.20
CA GLU A 77 -30.00 0.89 -10.04
C GLU A 77 -31.28 0.34 -10.69
N SER A 78 -32.43 0.68 -10.10
CA SER A 78 -33.71 0.26 -10.65
C SER A 78 -33.93 0.84 -12.06
N ILE A 79 -34.62 0.11 -12.96
CA ILE A 79 -34.94 0.61 -14.31
C ILE A 79 -35.61 1.99 -14.26
N PRO A 80 -36.57 2.28 -13.35
CA PRO A 80 -37.11 3.63 -13.18
C PRO A 80 -36.05 4.68 -12.79
N SER A 81 -35.13 4.35 -11.86
CA SER A 81 -34.03 5.23 -11.46
C SER A 81 -33.12 5.59 -12.64
N LEU A 82 -32.75 4.58 -13.44
CA LEU A 82 -31.90 4.76 -14.62
C LEU A 82 -32.57 5.62 -15.69
N ARG A 83 -33.87 5.42 -15.95
CA ARG A 83 -34.64 6.28 -16.87
C ARG A 83 -34.70 7.72 -16.37
N LEU A 84 -34.97 7.91 -15.08
CA LEU A 84 -35.06 9.23 -14.46
C LEU A 84 -33.77 10.05 -14.63
N ILE A 85 -32.61 9.46 -14.32
CA ILE A 85 -31.32 10.14 -14.51
C ILE A 85 -30.98 10.29 -16.00
N GLY A 86 -31.26 9.29 -16.83
CA GLY A 86 -31.05 9.34 -18.28
C GLY A 86 -31.77 10.52 -18.92
N ASP A 87 -33.08 10.61 -18.74
CA ASP A 87 -33.91 11.70 -19.30
C ASP A 87 -33.46 13.08 -18.79
N ARG A 88 -33.07 13.16 -17.52
CA ARG A 88 -32.59 14.40 -16.88
C ARG A 88 -31.28 14.89 -17.48
N LEU A 89 -30.31 13.99 -17.66
CA LEU A 89 -28.99 14.33 -18.17
C LEU A 89 -29.01 14.56 -19.69
N GLU A 90 -29.85 13.81 -20.43
CA GLU A 90 -30.06 14.02 -21.87
C GLU A 90 -30.59 15.43 -22.15
N LYS A 91 -31.59 15.89 -21.40
CA LYS A 91 -32.12 17.28 -21.50
C LYS A 91 -31.05 18.34 -21.24
N ALA A 92 -30.05 18.03 -20.41
CA ALA A 92 -28.94 18.91 -20.10
C ALA A 92 -27.75 18.76 -21.07
N GLY A 93 -27.82 17.82 -22.03
CA GLY A 93 -26.72 17.52 -22.96
C GLY A 93 -25.50 16.90 -22.26
N ILE A 94 -25.70 16.21 -21.13
CA ILE A 94 -24.63 15.59 -20.34
C ILE A 94 -24.56 14.10 -20.67
N PRO A 95 -23.41 13.57 -21.15
CA PRO A 95 -23.26 12.15 -21.42
C PRO A 95 -23.35 11.30 -20.14
N LEU A 96 -24.10 10.20 -20.23
CA LEU A 96 -24.22 9.19 -19.17
C LEU A 96 -23.61 7.86 -19.65
N ALA A 97 -22.69 7.32 -18.87
CA ALA A 97 -22.13 5.99 -19.06
C ALA A 97 -22.60 5.03 -17.96
N LEU A 98 -22.63 3.74 -18.27
CA LEU A 98 -22.99 2.67 -17.35
C LEU A 98 -21.78 1.76 -17.09
N ALA A 99 -21.37 1.66 -15.83
CA ALA A 99 -20.41 0.67 -15.37
C ALA A 99 -20.60 0.42 -13.86
N ASP A 100 -20.50 -0.84 -13.45
CA ASP A 100 -20.34 -1.20 -12.05
C ASP A 100 -18.92 -0.81 -11.58
N VAL A 101 -18.81 0.09 -10.61
CA VAL A 101 -17.52 0.59 -10.14
C VAL A 101 -16.73 -0.43 -9.32
N GLU A 102 -17.38 -1.51 -8.86
CA GLU A 102 -16.72 -2.64 -8.18
C GLU A 102 -16.17 -3.65 -9.20
N ASP A 103 -16.90 -3.89 -10.29
CA ASP A 103 -16.66 -5.03 -11.18
C ASP A 103 -16.23 -4.68 -12.62
N GLU A 104 -16.40 -3.44 -13.07
CA GLU A 104 -16.07 -3.00 -14.43
C GLU A 104 -15.05 -1.85 -14.45
N PRO A 105 -14.17 -1.77 -15.47
CA PRO A 105 -13.34 -0.59 -15.66
C PRO A 105 -14.17 0.63 -16.07
N PHE A 106 -13.69 1.83 -15.77
CA PHE A 106 -14.38 3.04 -16.23
C PHE A 106 -14.25 3.15 -17.75
N PRO A 107 -15.35 3.41 -18.50
CA PRO A 107 -15.35 3.43 -19.97
C PRO A 107 -14.77 4.75 -20.53
N PHE A 108 -13.65 5.20 -19.97
CA PHE A 108 -12.96 6.43 -20.34
C PHE A 108 -11.46 6.17 -20.46
N SER A 109 -10.81 6.90 -21.36
CA SER A 109 -9.35 6.85 -21.52
C SER A 109 -8.61 7.38 -20.29
N ASP A 110 -7.37 6.94 -20.13
CA ASP A 110 -6.44 7.47 -19.13
C ASP A 110 -6.30 8.99 -19.27
N GLU A 111 -6.11 9.68 -18.14
CA GLU A 111 -5.82 11.13 -18.10
C GLU A 111 -6.84 12.02 -18.85
N SER A 112 -8.12 11.65 -18.83
CA SER A 112 -9.20 12.37 -19.51
C SER A 112 -9.86 13.47 -18.66
N PHE A 113 -9.80 13.38 -17.33
CA PHE A 113 -10.52 14.28 -16.41
C PHE A 113 -9.61 15.15 -15.54
N ASP A 114 -10.01 16.41 -15.32
CA ASP A 114 -9.37 17.29 -14.34
C ASP A 114 -9.89 17.02 -12.92
N VAL A 115 -11.15 16.57 -12.81
CA VAL A 115 -11.83 16.29 -11.53
C VAL A 115 -12.61 14.98 -11.61
N VAL A 116 -12.51 14.15 -10.58
CA VAL A 116 -13.44 13.03 -10.31
C VAL A 116 -14.22 13.36 -9.05
N LEU A 117 -15.55 13.36 -9.15
CA LEU A 117 -16.46 13.50 -8.03
C LEU A 117 -17.03 12.12 -7.70
N ALA A 118 -16.96 11.70 -6.44
CA ALA A 118 -17.53 10.45 -5.96
C ALA A 118 -18.34 10.75 -4.69
N SER A 119 -19.57 11.20 -4.88
CA SER A 119 -20.43 11.67 -3.78
C SER A 119 -21.34 10.54 -3.30
N GLU A 120 -21.15 10.11 -2.05
CA GLU A 120 -22.00 9.10 -1.38
C GLU A 120 -22.11 7.79 -2.16
N ILE A 121 -20.95 7.26 -2.55
CA ILE A 121 -20.84 5.99 -3.27
C ILE A 121 -19.98 4.99 -2.51
N ILE A 122 -18.91 5.45 -1.86
CA ILE A 122 -17.90 4.57 -1.26
C ILE A 122 -18.47 3.71 -0.12
N GLU A 123 -19.47 4.22 0.61
CA GLU A 123 -20.16 3.51 1.69
C GLU A 123 -21.10 2.39 1.23
N HIS A 124 -21.47 2.40 -0.05
CA HIS A 124 -22.37 1.44 -0.67
C HIS A 124 -21.64 0.25 -1.32
N LEU A 125 -20.32 0.32 -1.45
CA LEU A 125 -19.52 -0.73 -2.08
C LEU A 125 -19.50 -1.99 -1.19
N HIS A 126 -19.83 -3.14 -1.78
CA HIS A 126 -19.98 -4.42 -1.09
C HIS A 126 -18.64 -5.08 -0.80
N PHE A 127 -17.69 -4.94 -1.71
CA PHE A 127 -16.40 -5.60 -1.67
C PHE A 127 -15.32 -4.60 -1.28
N ASN A 128 -14.73 -3.92 -2.26
CA ASN A 128 -13.48 -3.22 -2.05
C ASN A 128 -13.42 -1.87 -2.80
N PRO A 129 -13.25 -0.74 -2.09
CA PRO A 129 -13.22 0.57 -2.72
C PRO A 129 -11.99 0.82 -3.60
N TYR A 130 -10.95 -0.02 -3.55
CA TYR A 130 -9.71 0.24 -4.28
C TYR A 130 -9.91 0.31 -5.80
N ARG A 131 -10.84 -0.46 -6.38
CA ARG A 131 -11.03 -0.46 -7.84
C ARG A 131 -11.57 0.88 -8.34
N MET A 132 -12.63 1.38 -7.73
CA MET A 132 -13.18 2.70 -8.02
C MET A 132 -12.10 3.79 -7.85
N LEU A 133 -11.32 3.75 -6.77
CA LEU A 133 -10.26 4.73 -6.50
C LEU A 133 -9.13 4.64 -7.54
N ARG A 134 -8.78 3.42 -7.97
CA ARG A 134 -7.77 3.18 -9.00
C ARG A 134 -8.24 3.65 -10.37
N GLU A 135 -9.46 3.32 -10.78
CA GLU A 135 -10.01 3.82 -12.04
C GLU A 135 -10.14 5.35 -12.01
N SER A 136 -10.51 5.92 -10.86
CA SER A 136 -10.49 7.37 -10.66
C SER A 136 -9.09 7.95 -10.84
N PHE A 137 -8.06 7.32 -10.28
CA PHE A 137 -6.67 7.73 -10.50
C PHE A 137 -6.27 7.65 -11.97
N ARG A 138 -6.62 6.54 -12.64
CA ARG A 138 -6.30 6.28 -14.06
C ARG A 138 -6.87 7.36 -14.97
N VAL A 139 -8.15 7.70 -14.81
CA VAL A 139 -8.83 8.67 -15.67
C VAL A 139 -8.51 10.12 -15.30
N LEU A 140 -7.99 10.40 -14.09
CA LEU A 140 -7.53 11.74 -13.71
C LEU A 140 -6.24 12.10 -14.44
N LYS A 141 -6.10 13.35 -14.90
CA LYS A 141 -4.83 13.90 -15.37
C LYS A 141 -3.83 14.04 -14.22
N GLY A 142 -2.54 14.12 -14.53
CA GLY A 142 -1.53 14.59 -13.57
C GLY A 142 -1.91 15.97 -13.01
N GLY A 143 -2.00 16.10 -11.69
CA GLY A 143 -2.48 17.30 -10.99
C GLY A 143 -4.00 17.45 -10.91
N GLY A 144 -4.76 16.54 -11.53
CA GLY A 144 -6.21 16.43 -11.34
C GLY A 144 -6.55 15.99 -9.91
N ARG A 145 -7.80 16.17 -9.49
CA ARG A 145 -8.22 15.86 -8.11
C ARG A 145 -9.45 14.98 -8.04
N ILE A 146 -9.49 14.14 -7.01
CA ILE A 146 -10.68 13.42 -6.60
C ILE A 146 -11.34 14.13 -5.41
N LEU A 147 -12.66 14.24 -5.42
CA LEU A 147 -13.47 14.69 -4.28
C LEU A 147 -14.46 13.59 -3.91
N ILE A 148 -14.30 13.04 -2.71
CA ILE A 148 -15.18 11.99 -2.17
C ILE A 148 -16.05 12.60 -1.07
N THR A 149 -17.34 12.29 -1.04
CA THR A 149 -18.17 12.54 0.15
C THR A 149 -18.77 11.24 0.66
N THR A 150 -18.93 11.12 1.97
CA THR A 150 -19.55 9.97 2.61
C THR A 150 -20.02 10.33 4.03
N PRO A 151 -21.00 9.61 4.60
CA PRO A 151 -21.35 9.73 6.01
C PRO A 151 -20.13 9.53 6.92
N ASN A 152 -20.02 10.37 7.94
CA ASN A 152 -18.95 10.27 8.94
C ASN A 152 -19.34 9.25 10.01
N LEU A 153 -18.62 8.13 10.09
CA LEU A 153 -18.82 7.14 11.15
C LEU A 153 -18.67 7.78 12.55
N ASN A 154 -17.78 8.77 12.68
CA ASN A 154 -17.52 9.50 13.93
C ASN A 154 -18.50 10.65 14.21
N ARG A 155 -19.63 10.75 13.49
CA ARG A 155 -20.63 11.77 13.81
C ARG A 155 -21.14 11.63 15.25
N LEU A 156 -21.45 12.75 15.89
CA LEU A 156 -21.80 12.77 17.31
C LEU A 156 -22.98 11.85 17.64
N GLU A 157 -23.96 11.77 16.74
CA GLU A 157 -25.13 10.90 16.86
C GLU A 157 -24.74 9.43 16.98
N ASN A 158 -23.80 8.97 16.15
CA ASN A 158 -23.30 7.59 16.15
C ASN A 158 -22.59 7.28 17.47
N ILE A 159 -21.73 8.19 17.93
CA ILE A 159 -21.00 8.04 19.21
C ILE A 159 -22.01 7.93 20.37
N LEU A 160 -23.00 8.82 20.40
CA LEU A 160 -24.03 8.81 21.45
C LEU A 160 -24.96 7.58 21.35
N ALA A 161 -25.24 7.10 20.14
CA ALA A 161 -26.00 5.86 19.94
C ALA A 161 -25.25 4.66 20.52
N LEU A 162 -23.98 4.49 20.16
CA LEU A 162 -23.13 3.41 20.66
C LEU A 162 -22.95 3.48 22.19
N MET A 163 -22.75 4.67 22.76
CA MET A 163 -22.68 4.85 24.21
C MET A 163 -23.97 4.45 24.94
N ARG A 164 -25.12 4.51 24.25
CA ARG A 164 -26.43 4.07 24.76
C ARG A 164 -26.75 2.61 24.40
N GLY A 165 -25.79 1.87 23.86
CA GLY A 165 -25.98 0.48 23.44
C GLY A 165 -26.84 0.31 22.18
N LYS A 166 -26.99 1.37 21.37
CA LYS A 166 -27.72 1.33 20.08
C LYS A 166 -26.76 1.14 18.90
N THR A 167 -27.25 0.54 17.82
CA THR A 167 -26.52 0.40 16.56
C THR A 167 -26.37 1.75 15.84
N VAL A 168 -25.36 1.86 14.97
CA VAL A 168 -25.19 2.98 14.04
C VAL A 168 -25.88 2.75 12.69
N HIS A 169 -26.33 1.52 12.45
CA HIS A 169 -27.09 1.13 11.26
C HIS A 169 -28.60 1.30 11.48
N SER A 170 -29.38 1.08 10.42
CA SER A 170 -30.85 1.10 10.47
C SER A 170 -31.38 0.19 11.59
N ASP A 171 -32.42 0.64 12.29
CA ASP A 171 -33.03 -0.10 13.39
C ASP A 171 -33.67 -1.40 12.88
N LEU A 172 -33.43 -2.51 13.58
CA LEU A 172 -34.02 -3.81 13.27
C LEU A 172 -35.54 -3.84 13.47
N ALA A 173 -36.08 -2.91 14.27
CA ALA A 173 -37.52 -2.80 14.53
C ALA A 173 -38.32 -2.16 13.38
N GLY A 174 -37.65 -1.67 12.32
CA GLY A 174 -38.29 -1.14 11.11
C GLY A 174 -38.91 -2.23 10.22
N ARG A 175 -39.60 -1.83 9.14
CA ARG A 175 -40.12 -2.82 8.18
C ARG A 175 -38.97 -3.59 7.54
N PHE A 176 -39.16 -4.89 7.28
CA PHE A 176 -38.08 -5.75 6.79
C PHE A 176 -37.49 -5.25 5.46
N ASP A 177 -38.28 -4.65 4.59
CA ASP A 177 -37.87 -4.00 3.33
C ASP A 177 -37.17 -2.65 3.52
N GLU A 178 -37.39 -1.95 4.65
CA GLU A 178 -36.67 -0.72 5.00
C GLU A 178 -35.32 -1.05 5.67
N THR A 179 -35.31 -2.05 6.55
CA THR A 179 -34.14 -2.55 7.27
C THR A 179 -33.23 -3.38 6.36
N PHE A 180 -33.84 -4.16 5.46
CA PHE A 180 -33.19 -5.04 4.50
C PHE A 180 -33.73 -4.78 3.09
N SER A 181 -33.58 -3.54 2.60
CA SER A 181 -33.93 -3.16 1.22
C SER A 181 -33.42 -4.18 0.20
N SER A 182 -34.32 -4.63 -0.68
CA SER A 182 -34.00 -5.51 -1.81
C SER A 182 -33.18 -4.79 -2.88
N ILE A 183 -33.11 -3.45 -2.81
CA ILE A 183 -32.20 -2.64 -3.61
C ILE A 183 -30.86 -2.60 -2.86
N LEU A 184 -29.93 -3.44 -3.31
CA LEU A 184 -28.59 -3.55 -2.72
C LEU A 184 -27.85 -2.20 -2.69
N SER A 185 -28.06 -1.33 -3.68
CA SER A 185 -27.44 0.01 -3.73
C SER A 185 -27.93 0.98 -2.64
N ALA A 186 -29.03 0.70 -1.94
CA ALA A 186 -29.58 1.60 -0.93
C ALA A 186 -29.00 1.40 0.49
N ARG A 187 -28.16 0.37 0.72
CA ARG A 187 -27.62 0.05 2.05
C ARG A 187 -26.21 0.60 2.23
N HIS A 188 -25.93 1.20 3.38
CA HIS A 188 -24.54 1.48 3.78
C HIS A 188 -23.89 0.17 4.26
N VAL A 189 -22.98 -0.36 3.46
CA VAL A 189 -22.16 -1.52 3.80
C VAL A 189 -21.11 -1.12 4.84
N ARG A 190 -20.50 0.06 4.67
CA ARG A 190 -19.49 0.59 5.58
C ARG A 190 -19.50 2.11 5.62
N GLU A 191 -19.70 2.69 6.81
CA GLU A 191 -19.38 4.11 7.04
C GLU A 191 -17.90 4.26 7.39
N TYR A 192 -17.26 5.34 6.91
CA TYR A 192 -15.82 5.56 7.07
C TYR A 192 -15.51 6.67 8.08
N THR A 193 -14.33 6.57 8.70
CA THR A 193 -13.70 7.67 9.43
C THR A 193 -12.76 8.47 8.52
N ALA A 194 -12.49 9.72 8.92
CA ALA A 194 -11.51 10.58 8.25
C ALA A 194 -10.13 9.92 8.09
N SER A 195 -9.65 9.21 9.11
CA SER A 195 -8.36 8.50 9.07
C SER A 195 -8.36 7.34 8.09
N GLU A 196 -9.48 6.62 7.94
CA GLU A 196 -9.57 5.51 6.99
C GLU A 196 -9.60 6.03 5.55
N LEU A 197 -10.35 7.09 5.27
CA LEU A 197 -10.35 7.69 3.92
C LEU A 197 -8.98 8.28 3.57
N ALA A 198 -8.33 8.95 4.52
CA ALA A 198 -6.96 9.41 4.31
C ALA A 198 -6.01 8.25 4.03
N TYR A 199 -6.12 7.17 4.80
CA TYR A 199 -5.35 5.95 4.58
C TYR A 199 -5.59 5.35 3.18
N LEU A 200 -6.84 5.31 2.70
CA LEU A 200 -7.19 4.79 1.37
C LEU A 200 -6.65 5.65 0.21
N LEU A 201 -6.49 6.97 0.41
CA LEU A 201 -6.07 7.92 -0.63
C LEU A 201 -4.55 8.17 -0.62
N GLU A 202 -3.95 8.35 0.55
CA GLU A 202 -2.49 8.42 0.75
C GLU A 202 -1.84 7.06 0.47
N GLY A 203 -2.65 6.00 0.43
CA GLY A 203 -2.33 4.72 -0.18
C GLY A 203 -1.62 3.70 0.72
N GLN A 204 -1.18 4.14 1.89
CA GLN A 204 -0.64 3.36 2.99
C GLN A 204 -0.78 1.81 2.82
N ASN A 205 0.34 1.14 2.53
CA ASN A 205 0.51 -0.33 2.49
C ASN A 205 -0.06 -1.13 1.29
N LYS A 206 -0.66 -0.53 0.25
CA LYS A 206 -1.24 -1.32 -0.90
C LYS A 206 -1.19 -0.68 -2.31
N GLU A 207 -0.60 0.50 -2.48
CA GLU A 207 -0.87 1.44 -3.60
C GLU A 207 -0.74 0.96 -5.05
N MET A 208 -1.85 0.55 -5.67
CA MET A 208 -1.97 0.53 -7.13
C MET A 208 -2.08 1.95 -7.74
N TYR A 209 -2.25 2.95 -6.89
CA TYR A 209 -2.37 4.39 -7.17
C TYR A 209 -1.88 5.14 -5.92
N ALA A 210 -1.39 6.38 -6.02
CA ALA A 210 -0.97 7.16 -4.86
C ALA A 210 -1.43 8.61 -5.00
N PHE A 211 -2.34 9.09 -4.14
CA PHE A 211 -2.77 10.49 -4.15
C PHE A 211 -1.96 11.32 -3.17
N ASP A 212 -1.66 12.55 -3.55
CA ASP A 212 -1.02 13.58 -2.74
C ASP A 212 -2.05 14.57 -2.17
N GLN A 213 -1.60 15.39 -1.21
CA GLN A 213 -2.34 16.53 -0.67
C GLN A 213 -3.75 16.17 -0.18
N VAL A 214 -3.90 15.07 0.56
CA VAL A 214 -5.19 14.68 1.11
C VAL A 214 -5.68 15.72 2.11
N ARG A 215 -6.84 16.31 1.82
CA ARG A 215 -7.50 17.33 2.65
C ARG A 215 -8.87 16.84 3.08
N ILE A 216 -9.13 16.94 4.38
CA ILE A 216 -10.38 16.48 4.97
C ILE A 216 -11.21 17.69 5.40
N HIS A 217 -12.43 17.73 4.90
CA HIS A 217 -13.45 18.69 5.25
C HIS A 217 -14.63 17.99 5.90
N TYR A 218 -15.37 18.75 6.71
CA TYR A 218 -16.49 18.22 7.47
C TYR A 218 -17.72 19.11 7.22
N SER A 219 -18.78 18.52 6.67
CA SER A 219 -20.06 19.18 6.42
C SER A 219 -21.12 18.71 7.40
N LYS A 220 -22.02 19.63 7.75
CA LYS A 220 -23.14 19.45 8.66
C LYS A 220 -24.41 19.29 7.82
N CYS A 221 -24.64 18.09 7.33
CA CYS A 221 -25.77 17.75 6.48
C CYS A 221 -26.95 17.13 7.25
N LEU A 222 -26.67 16.31 8.28
CA LEU A 222 -27.67 15.43 8.90
C LEU A 222 -28.10 15.82 10.32
N ASP A 223 -27.51 16.86 10.91
CA ASP A 223 -27.87 17.23 12.29
C ASP A 223 -29.29 17.82 12.31
N PRO A 224 -30.30 17.15 12.89
CA PRO A 224 -31.62 17.75 13.01
C PRO A 224 -31.49 19.03 13.85
N PRO A 225 -32.03 20.19 13.39
CA PRO A 225 -32.01 21.41 14.18
C PRO A 225 -32.77 21.29 15.52
N PHE A 226 -33.55 20.22 15.72
CA PHE A 226 -34.52 20.10 16.82
C PHE A 226 -34.24 19.03 17.89
N ALA A 227 -33.07 18.36 17.93
CA ALA A 227 -32.80 17.33 18.95
C ALA A 227 -31.45 17.41 19.66
N ALA A 228 -30.59 18.40 19.35
CA ALA A 228 -29.30 18.56 20.00
C ALA A 228 -29.38 19.53 21.19
N SER A 229 -29.07 19.04 22.40
CA SER A 229 -28.90 19.87 23.59
C SER A 229 -27.85 20.97 23.34
N PHE A 230 -27.94 22.11 24.04
CA PHE A 230 -26.96 23.21 23.91
C PHE A 230 -25.49 22.75 23.97
N PRO A 231 -25.09 21.80 24.84
CA PRO A 231 -23.74 21.23 24.85
C PRO A 231 -23.34 20.52 23.55
N ALA A 232 -24.24 19.75 22.93
CA ALA A 232 -23.98 19.06 21.67
C ALA A 232 -23.74 20.05 20.52
N ARG A 233 -24.49 21.16 20.49
CA ARG A 233 -24.27 22.25 19.53
C ARG A 233 -22.93 22.97 19.72
N CYS A 234 -22.49 23.14 20.97
CA CYS A 234 -21.17 23.70 21.27
C CYS A 234 -20.03 22.75 20.86
N LEU A 235 -20.16 21.45 21.14
CA LEU A 235 -19.17 20.45 20.76
C LEU A 235 -19.01 20.35 19.24
N ASP A 236 -20.10 20.36 18.49
CA ASP A 236 -20.05 20.34 17.02
C ASP A 236 -19.41 21.61 16.41
N ARG A 237 -19.65 22.78 17.04
CA ARG A 237 -19.01 24.04 16.63
C ARG A 237 -17.51 24.05 16.90
N LEU A 238 -17.08 23.47 18.02
CA LEU A 238 -15.68 23.46 18.45
C LEU A 238 -14.87 22.29 17.85
N PHE A 239 -15.53 21.20 17.46
CA PHE A 239 -14.89 19.98 16.96
C PHE A 239 -15.53 19.49 15.65
N PRO A 240 -15.14 20.06 14.49
CA PRO A 240 -15.67 19.70 13.17
C PRO A 240 -15.61 18.19 12.85
N ARG A 241 -14.70 17.45 13.49
CA ARG A 241 -14.58 15.98 13.36
C ARG A 241 -15.84 15.18 13.70
N PHE A 242 -16.79 15.78 14.42
CA PHE A 242 -18.04 15.15 14.83
C PHE A 242 -19.24 15.49 13.94
N ARG A 243 -19.03 16.26 12.87
CA ARG A 243 -20.10 16.58 11.90
C ARG A 243 -20.51 15.35 11.10
N SER A 244 -21.72 15.39 10.55
CA SER A 244 -22.37 14.25 9.91
C SER A 244 -21.69 13.70 8.65
N THR A 245 -20.95 14.51 7.91
CA THR A 245 -20.48 14.16 6.56
C THR A 245 -18.99 14.48 6.40
N LEU A 246 -18.24 13.51 5.88
CA LEU A 246 -16.85 13.67 5.45
C LEU A 246 -16.81 14.10 4.00
N MET A 247 -15.89 15.01 3.68
CA MET A 247 -15.59 15.37 2.30
C MET A 247 -14.07 15.40 2.15
N VAL A 248 -13.53 14.53 1.31
CA VAL A 248 -12.09 14.34 1.20
C VAL A 248 -11.65 14.68 -0.22
N GLU A 249 -10.74 15.64 -0.31
CA GLU A 249 -10.07 16.02 -1.56
C GLU A 249 -8.67 15.39 -1.58
N ALA A 250 -8.27 14.83 -2.72
CA ALA A 250 -6.90 14.37 -2.95
C ALA A 250 -6.47 14.62 -4.39
N VAL A 251 -5.17 14.79 -4.63
CA VAL A 251 -4.61 15.20 -5.92
C VAL A 251 -3.80 14.07 -6.53
N ARG A 252 -4.01 13.76 -7.81
CA ARG A 252 -3.13 12.86 -8.56
C ARG A 252 -1.77 13.54 -8.75
N PRO A 253 -0.65 12.94 -8.31
CA PRO A 253 0.67 13.53 -8.47
C PRO A 253 1.03 13.70 -9.95
N THR A 254 1.71 14.80 -10.29
CA THR A 254 2.14 15.08 -11.68
C THR A 254 3.37 14.29 -12.11
N HIS A 255 4.16 13.82 -11.14
CA HIS A 255 5.44 13.14 -11.37
C HIS A 255 5.31 11.61 -11.47
N ILE A 256 4.13 11.05 -11.17
CA ILE A 256 3.83 9.63 -11.27
C ILE A 256 3.04 9.35 -12.54
N LYS A 257 3.60 8.52 -13.41
CA LYS A 257 2.96 8.02 -14.63
C LYS A 257 2.54 6.57 -14.44
N ARG A 258 1.41 6.19 -15.03
CA ARG A 258 1.05 4.79 -15.19
C ARG A 258 1.66 4.30 -16.49
N VAL A 259 2.36 3.16 -16.42
CA VAL A 259 2.84 2.40 -17.57
C VAL A 259 1.88 1.23 -17.74
N PRO A 260 1.03 1.25 -18.78
CA PRO A 260 0.03 0.22 -18.95
C PRO A 260 0.67 -1.10 -19.41
N PRO A 261 0.01 -2.25 -19.20
CA PRO A 261 0.57 -3.57 -19.53
C PRO A 261 1.04 -3.72 -20.98
N GLU A 262 0.33 -3.11 -21.91
CA GLU A 262 0.61 -3.14 -23.35
C GLU A 262 1.92 -2.44 -23.76
N GLU A 263 2.47 -1.56 -22.91
CA GLU A 263 3.76 -0.91 -23.15
C GLU A 263 4.96 -1.73 -22.65
N ILE A 264 4.70 -2.86 -22.00
CA ILE A 264 5.73 -3.74 -21.47
C ILE A 264 6.26 -4.61 -22.59
N GLY A 265 7.59 -4.65 -22.74
CA GLY A 265 8.25 -5.46 -23.76
C GLY A 265 8.20 -6.96 -23.44
N PRO A 266 8.96 -7.78 -24.19
CA PRO A 266 8.92 -9.23 -24.04
C PRO A 266 9.16 -9.71 -22.61
N THR A 267 8.40 -10.73 -22.21
CA THR A 267 8.50 -11.36 -20.89
C THR A 267 8.79 -12.86 -21.02
N GLU A 268 9.84 -13.34 -20.36
CA GLU A 268 10.28 -14.74 -20.34
C GLU A 268 10.21 -15.27 -18.90
N GLY A 269 9.69 -16.48 -18.67
CA GLY A 269 9.49 -17.01 -17.30
C GLY A 269 8.36 -16.32 -16.50
N PHE A 270 7.75 -15.30 -17.10
CA PHE A 270 6.53 -14.66 -16.65
C PHE A 270 5.41 -15.07 -17.61
N HIS A 271 4.29 -15.55 -17.06
CA HIS A 271 3.14 -15.96 -17.85
C HIS A 271 2.01 -14.93 -17.67
N PRO A 272 1.39 -14.43 -18.75
CA PRO A 272 0.17 -13.64 -18.62
C PRO A 272 -0.92 -14.53 -18.00
N LEU A 273 -1.81 -13.95 -17.18
CA LEU A 273 -3.03 -14.68 -16.83
C LEU A 273 -3.92 -14.72 -18.08
N GLU A 274 -4.33 -15.90 -18.51
CA GLU A 274 -5.32 -16.09 -19.58
C GLU A 274 -6.58 -15.26 -19.28
N GLU A 275 -7.23 -14.73 -20.32
CA GLU A 275 -8.39 -13.81 -20.27
C GLU A 275 -9.68 -14.44 -19.70
N HIS A 276 -9.62 -15.44 -18.82
CA HIS A 276 -10.77 -16.05 -18.16
C HIS A 276 -11.34 -15.16 -17.03
N ARG A 277 -11.60 -13.88 -17.33
CA ARG A 277 -12.24 -12.92 -16.40
C ARG A 277 -13.66 -13.34 -16.01
N GLU A 278 -14.34 -14.14 -16.82
CA GLU A 278 -15.74 -14.47 -16.64
C GLU A 278 -16.00 -15.51 -15.53
N ASN A 279 -15.02 -16.35 -15.17
CA ASN A 279 -15.22 -17.46 -14.21
C ASN A 279 -14.53 -17.30 -12.85
N MET A 280 -13.71 -16.25 -12.64
CA MET A 280 -13.09 -16.05 -11.34
C MET A 280 -14.17 -15.66 -10.30
N GLU A 281 -14.21 -16.32 -9.15
CA GLU A 281 -15.02 -15.93 -7.99
C GLU A 281 -14.12 -15.46 -6.82
N GLY A 282 -14.60 -14.51 -5.99
CA GLY A 282 -13.91 -14.10 -4.76
C GLY A 282 -12.64 -13.25 -4.95
N ILE A 283 -11.59 -13.50 -4.14
CA ILE A 283 -10.34 -12.71 -4.11
C ILE A 283 -9.67 -12.63 -5.49
N ALA A 284 -9.82 -13.66 -6.33
CA ALA A 284 -9.24 -13.72 -7.67
C ALA A 284 -9.84 -12.67 -8.63
N ARG A 285 -11.14 -12.31 -8.51
CA ARG A 285 -11.74 -11.19 -9.26
C ARG A 285 -11.11 -9.86 -8.93
N MET A 286 -10.61 -9.73 -7.70
CA MET A 286 -9.90 -8.54 -7.32
C MET A 286 -8.67 -8.47 -8.23
N LEU A 287 -7.86 -9.52 -8.28
CA LEU A 287 -6.59 -9.61 -9.01
C LEU A 287 -6.73 -9.46 -10.55
N THR A 288 -6.92 -8.24 -11.08
CA THR A 288 -6.51 -7.95 -12.47
C THR A 288 -4.98 -7.95 -12.47
N VAL A 289 -4.30 -8.68 -13.36
CA VAL A 289 -2.85 -8.90 -13.22
C VAL A 289 -2.17 -9.13 -14.58
N PRO A 290 -1.06 -8.45 -14.89
CA PRO A 290 -0.35 -8.63 -16.16
C PRO A 290 0.59 -9.85 -16.16
N PHE A 291 1.22 -10.26 -15.05
CA PHE A 291 2.18 -11.38 -15.06
C PHE A 291 2.17 -12.24 -13.79
N ARG A 292 2.34 -13.55 -13.96
CA ARG A 292 2.58 -14.54 -12.89
C ARG A 292 4.02 -15.04 -12.90
N TRP A 293 4.61 -15.20 -11.72
CA TRP A 293 5.93 -15.80 -11.52
C TRP A 293 5.82 -17.30 -11.20
N MET A 294 6.40 -18.13 -12.08
CA MET A 294 6.32 -19.59 -11.94
C MET A 294 7.68 -20.30 -12.04
N SER A 295 8.70 -19.63 -12.56
CA SER A 295 10.06 -20.17 -12.73
C SER A 295 11.03 -19.61 -11.68
N GLY A 296 12.18 -20.25 -11.49
CA GLY A 296 13.23 -19.72 -10.59
C GLY A 296 13.93 -18.46 -11.14
N SER A 297 13.71 -18.15 -12.41
CA SER A 297 14.24 -16.99 -13.13
C SER A 297 13.25 -16.47 -14.15
N GLY A 298 13.22 -15.17 -14.39
CA GLY A 298 12.37 -14.55 -15.40
C GLY A 298 12.98 -13.25 -15.91
N LYS A 299 12.62 -12.84 -17.12
CA LYS A 299 13.05 -11.60 -17.74
C LYS A 299 11.85 -10.75 -18.15
N ILE A 300 11.95 -9.45 -17.96
CA ILE A 300 10.92 -8.47 -18.35
C ILE A 300 11.62 -7.21 -18.85
N SER A 301 11.06 -6.65 -19.92
CA SER A 301 11.58 -5.43 -20.54
C SER A 301 10.65 -4.27 -20.23
N LEU A 302 11.12 -3.27 -19.49
CA LEU A 302 10.31 -2.10 -19.12
C LEU A 302 10.63 -0.91 -20.01
N PRO A 303 9.65 -0.09 -20.42
CA PRO A 303 9.90 1.01 -21.34
C PRO A 303 10.84 2.07 -20.73
N ALA A 304 11.89 2.45 -21.45
CA ALA A 304 12.82 3.48 -21.00
C ALA A 304 12.28 4.88 -21.31
N GLY A 305 12.27 5.75 -20.30
CA GLY A 305 11.97 7.17 -20.47
C GLY A 305 13.21 7.96 -20.93
N ARG A 306 13.05 9.26 -21.18
CA ARG A 306 14.17 10.16 -21.52
C ARG A 306 14.93 10.69 -20.29
N ALA A 307 14.32 10.63 -19.11
CA ALA A 307 14.93 11.11 -17.88
C ALA A 307 16.19 10.29 -17.52
N PRO A 308 17.21 10.89 -16.88
CA PRO A 308 18.43 10.17 -16.50
C PRO A 308 18.20 9.10 -15.43
N TYR A 309 17.21 9.28 -14.56
CA TYR A 309 16.79 8.29 -13.56
C TYR A 309 15.30 8.01 -13.69
N GLN A 310 14.90 6.74 -13.60
CA GLN A 310 13.49 6.37 -13.44
C GLN A 310 13.30 5.44 -12.26
N ILE A 311 12.24 5.67 -11.50
CA ILE A 311 11.81 4.76 -10.43
C ILE A 311 10.58 4.01 -10.91
N TYR A 312 10.69 2.68 -10.97
CA TYR A 312 9.56 1.80 -11.19
C TYR A 312 9.04 1.24 -9.88
N HIS A 313 7.73 1.27 -9.69
CA HIS A 313 7.04 0.67 -8.55
C HIS A 313 6.30 -0.59 -9.00
N PHE A 314 6.71 -1.72 -8.45
CA PHE A 314 6.10 -3.02 -8.64
C PHE A 314 5.28 -3.36 -7.42
N HIS A 315 4.11 -3.89 -7.65
CA HIS A 315 3.22 -4.39 -6.62
C HIS A 315 3.16 -5.89 -6.78
N LEU A 316 3.72 -6.60 -5.80
CA LEU A 316 3.71 -8.04 -5.75
C LEU A 316 2.53 -8.45 -4.90
N VAL A 317 1.60 -9.17 -5.49
CA VAL A 317 0.51 -9.85 -4.79
C VAL A 317 0.88 -11.31 -4.72
N TYR A 318 0.85 -11.89 -3.54
CA TYR A 318 1.19 -13.30 -3.38
C TYR A 318 0.35 -13.87 -2.25
N LEU A 319 -0.19 -15.06 -2.50
CA LEU A 319 -0.83 -15.84 -1.46
C LEU A 319 0.27 -16.74 -0.90
N VAL A 320 0.50 -16.64 0.41
CA VAL A 320 1.40 -17.54 1.14
C VAL A 320 0.55 -18.73 1.59
N PRO A 321 0.47 -19.85 0.85
CA PRO A 321 0.17 -21.10 1.53
C PRO A 321 1.27 -21.33 2.57
N GLU A 322 0.98 -22.04 3.66
CA GLU A 322 2.00 -22.45 4.65
C GLU A 322 3.22 -23.17 4.01
N SER A 323 3.11 -23.56 2.73
CA SER A 323 4.15 -24.16 1.89
C SER A 323 5.01 -23.19 1.06
N PHE A 324 4.74 -21.88 1.02
CA PHE A 324 5.63 -20.96 0.29
C PHE A 324 6.87 -20.65 1.15
N PRO A 325 8.08 -21.07 0.73
CA PRO A 325 9.27 -20.82 1.53
C PRO A 325 9.53 -19.30 1.62
N PRO A 326 9.99 -18.78 2.78
CA PRO A 326 10.52 -17.42 2.85
C PRO A 326 11.65 -17.29 1.84
N GLY A 327 11.33 -16.64 0.74
CA GLY A 327 12.14 -16.66 -0.47
C GLY A 327 12.90 -15.37 -0.67
N TRP A 328 14.15 -15.51 -1.09
CA TRP A 328 14.97 -14.39 -1.57
C TRP A 328 14.64 -14.13 -3.03
N TRP A 329 14.50 -12.86 -3.37
CA TRP A 329 14.40 -12.38 -4.74
C TRP A 329 15.60 -11.51 -5.04
N SER A 330 16.09 -11.58 -6.26
CA SER A 330 17.14 -10.71 -6.76
C SER A 330 16.76 -10.16 -8.12
N VAL A 331 17.04 -8.89 -8.32
CA VAL A 331 16.79 -8.18 -9.57
C VAL A 331 18.11 -7.69 -10.11
N GLN A 332 18.29 -7.85 -11.41
CA GLN A 332 19.49 -7.46 -12.12
C GLN A 332 19.11 -6.73 -13.40
N VAL A 333 20.00 -5.85 -13.86
CA VAL A 333 19.96 -5.23 -15.18
C VAL A 333 21.31 -5.44 -15.85
N LYS A 334 21.35 -5.92 -17.09
CA LYS A 334 22.61 -6.27 -17.79
C LYS A 334 23.57 -7.12 -16.94
N ASN A 335 23.05 -8.10 -16.20
CA ASN A 335 23.79 -8.95 -15.25
C ASN A 335 24.43 -8.23 -14.04
N ARG A 336 24.15 -6.93 -13.86
CA ARG A 336 24.52 -6.15 -12.66
C ARG A 336 23.39 -6.23 -11.63
N PRO A 337 23.68 -6.58 -10.36
CA PRO A 337 22.64 -6.63 -9.33
C PRO A 337 22.11 -5.23 -9.01
N LEU A 338 20.78 -5.07 -9.06
CA LEU A 338 20.07 -3.85 -8.67
C LEU A 338 19.61 -3.90 -7.22
N THR A 339 18.91 -4.98 -6.84
CA THR A 339 18.37 -5.12 -5.48
C THR A 339 18.10 -6.57 -5.13
N ARG A 340 17.98 -6.84 -3.84
CA ARG A 340 17.49 -8.11 -3.28
C ARG A 340 16.41 -7.81 -2.25
N PHE A 341 15.35 -8.59 -2.25
CA PHE A 341 14.25 -8.44 -1.30
C PHE A 341 13.66 -9.80 -0.93
N THR A 342 12.91 -9.85 0.16
CA THR A 342 12.15 -11.03 0.58
C THR A 342 10.66 -10.69 0.61
N LEU A 343 9.82 -11.69 0.36
CA LEU A 343 8.37 -11.53 0.49
C LEU A 343 7.92 -11.95 1.91
N PRO A 344 7.32 -11.02 2.69
CA PRO A 344 6.77 -11.30 4.01
C PRO A 344 5.81 -12.46 4.05
N ALA A 345 5.98 -13.42 4.95
CA ALA A 345 5.03 -14.52 5.09
C ALA A 345 3.66 -14.07 5.63
N ASP A 346 3.60 -12.92 6.30
CA ASP A 346 2.40 -12.38 6.96
C ASP A 346 1.64 -11.34 6.12
N ARG A 347 2.10 -11.04 4.91
CA ARG A 347 1.44 -10.10 4.00
C ARG A 347 1.08 -10.78 2.70
N MET A 348 -0.02 -10.33 2.13
CA MET A 348 -0.45 -10.72 0.78
C MET A 348 0.12 -9.79 -0.29
N PHE A 349 0.71 -8.66 0.12
CA PHE A 349 1.15 -7.59 -0.77
C PHE A 349 2.53 -7.09 -0.36
N SER A 350 3.39 -6.82 -1.34
CA SER A 350 4.67 -6.14 -1.17
C SER A 350 4.95 -5.17 -2.29
N ARG A 351 5.50 -4.01 -1.97
CA ARG A 351 5.96 -3.04 -2.97
C ARG A 351 7.45 -3.20 -3.17
N VAL A 352 7.87 -3.35 -4.42
CA VAL A 352 9.28 -3.34 -4.80
C VAL A 352 9.51 -2.09 -5.63
N LYS A 353 10.60 -1.38 -5.36
CA LYS A 353 11.02 -0.22 -6.16
C LYS A 353 12.32 -0.52 -6.85
N LEU A 354 12.39 -0.24 -8.15
CA LEU A 354 13.62 -0.34 -8.91
C LEU A 354 14.01 1.04 -9.40
N VAL A 355 15.22 1.46 -9.05
CA VAL A 355 15.82 2.69 -9.57
C VAL A 355 16.69 2.29 -10.75
N LEU A 356 16.35 2.79 -11.93
CA LEU A 356 17.00 2.49 -13.20
C LEU A 356 17.65 3.77 -13.73
N GLN A 357 18.82 3.63 -14.33
CA GLN A 357 19.52 4.75 -14.96
C GLN A 357 19.38 4.65 -16.47
N ALA A 358 19.29 5.78 -17.16
CA ALA A 358 19.10 5.78 -18.62
C ALA A 358 20.20 5.00 -19.38
N GLU A 359 21.42 4.92 -18.86
CA GLU A 359 22.52 4.11 -19.41
C GLU A 359 22.29 2.59 -19.33
N ASP A 360 21.41 2.15 -18.43
CA ASP A 360 20.99 0.76 -18.32
C ASP A 360 19.94 0.38 -19.39
N ALA A 361 19.47 1.33 -20.20
CA ALA A 361 18.52 1.05 -21.28
C ALA A 361 19.22 0.46 -22.52
N GLU A 362 18.50 -0.39 -23.26
CA GLU A 362 18.87 -0.95 -24.56
C GLU A 362 17.63 -0.90 -25.46
N GLU A 363 17.77 -0.34 -26.67
CA GLU A 363 16.67 -0.27 -27.65
C GLU A 363 15.37 0.34 -27.11
N GLY A 364 15.48 1.26 -26.14
CA GLY A 364 14.31 1.90 -25.52
C GLY A 364 13.66 1.10 -24.39
N PHE A 365 14.30 0.04 -23.89
CA PHE A 365 13.82 -0.76 -22.76
C PHE A 365 14.90 -1.00 -21.70
N PHE A 366 14.49 -1.30 -20.47
CA PHE A 366 15.33 -1.84 -19.40
C PHE A 366 15.22 -3.36 -19.38
N PRO A 367 16.27 -4.11 -19.78
CA PRO A 367 16.26 -5.56 -19.76
C PRO A 367 16.53 -6.07 -18.35
N LEU A 368 15.45 -6.36 -17.62
CA LEU A 368 15.54 -6.82 -16.23
C LEU A 368 15.50 -8.34 -16.15
N SER A 369 16.39 -8.88 -15.34
CA SER A 369 16.42 -10.30 -14.96
C SER A 369 16.08 -10.44 -13.48
N PHE A 370 15.06 -11.23 -13.20
CA PHE A 370 14.60 -11.58 -11.87
C PHE A 370 15.03 -13.02 -11.58
N ASN A 371 15.41 -13.29 -10.33
CA ASN A 371 15.62 -14.64 -9.83
C ASN A 371 15.00 -14.74 -8.44
N GLY A 372 14.38 -15.87 -8.14
CA GLY A 372 13.68 -16.10 -6.89
C GLY A 372 13.27 -17.55 -6.71
N PRO A 373 12.60 -17.89 -5.59
CA PRO A 373 12.03 -19.23 -5.42
C PRO A 373 11.00 -19.51 -6.52
N SER A 374 10.97 -20.73 -7.02
CA SER A 374 9.83 -21.22 -7.79
C SER A 374 8.67 -21.55 -6.84
N TRP A 375 7.46 -21.18 -7.23
CA TRP A 375 6.24 -21.53 -6.51
C TRP A 375 5.58 -22.76 -7.17
N ARG A 376 5.08 -23.70 -6.37
CA ARG A 376 4.21 -24.82 -6.81
C ARG A 376 3.15 -25.12 -5.73
N PRO A 377 1.95 -25.60 -6.10
CA PRO A 377 0.95 -26.02 -5.13
C PRO A 377 1.42 -27.23 -4.31
N ALA A 378 0.89 -27.34 -3.08
CA ALA A 378 1.23 -28.43 -2.17
C ALA A 378 0.73 -29.78 -2.73
N GLY A 379 1.63 -30.76 -2.86
CA GLY A 379 1.30 -32.12 -3.33
C GLY A 379 1.77 -32.46 -4.75
N HIS A 380 2.25 -31.49 -5.53
CA HIS A 380 2.83 -31.75 -6.86
C HIS A 380 4.33 -32.03 -6.80
N GLY A 381 4.77 -33.13 -7.43
CA GLY A 381 6.18 -33.50 -7.54
C GLY A 381 7.00 -32.48 -8.34
N GLN A 382 8.29 -32.30 -8.01
CA GLN A 382 9.18 -31.37 -8.74
C GLN A 382 9.31 -31.69 -10.24
N ASN A 383 9.05 -32.95 -10.64
CA ASN A 383 9.27 -33.45 -12.00
C ASN A 383 7.97 -33.72 -12.79
N GLU A 384 6.80 -33.42 -12.23
CA GLU A 384 5.52 -33.65 -12.92
C GLU A 384 5.06 -32.38 -13.67
N PRO A 385 4.53 -32.53 -14.91
CA PRO A 385 3.80 -31.45 -15.56
C PRO A 385 2.50 -31.20 -14.80
N TYR A 386 2.24 -29.94 -14.49
CA TYR A 386 1.02 -29.52 -13.80
C TYR A 386 0.32 -28.45 -14.63
N GLU A 387 -0.95 -28.70 -14.91
CA GLU A 387 -1.85 -27.79 -15.61
C GLU A 387 -2.65 -27.04 -14.54
N PHE A 388 -2.41 -25.73 -14.43
CA PHE A 388 -2.93 -24.88 -13.35
C PHE A 388 -4.37 -24.47 -13.64
N SER A 389 -5.21 -24.36 -12.60
CA SER A 389 -6.51 -23.71 -12.68
C SER A 389 -6.41 -22.23 -12.32
N THR A 390 -7.13 -21.38 -13.04
CA THR A 390 -7.36 -19.97 -12.69
C THR A 390 -8.52 -19.79 -11.71
N ASP A 391 -9.29 -20.86 -11.45
CA ASP A 391 -10.47 -20.85 -10.57
C ASP A 391 -10.08 -21.01 -9.09
N ASP A 392 -8.89 -21.56 -8.78
CA ASP A 392 -8.40 -21.68 -7.39
C ASP A 392 -7.35 -20.60 -7.06
N PRO A 393 -7.65 -19.64 -6.17
CA PRO A 393 -6.70 -18.60 -5.79
C PRO A 393 -5.41 -19.16 -5.15
N ARG A 394 -5.46 -20.35 -4.54
CA ARG A 394 -4.27 -21.01 -3.98
C ARG A 394 -3.28 -21.44 -5.05
N GLU A 395 -3.70 -21.50 -6.31
CA GLU A 395 -2.88 -21.90 -7.45
C GLU A 395 -2.20 -20.73 -8.18
N LEU A 396 -2.42 -19.49 -7.71
CA LEU A 396 -1.99 -18.28 -8.42
C LEU A 396 -0.51 -17.90 -8.22
N GLY A 397 0.19 -18.47 -7.24
CA GLY A 397 1.60 -18.17 -6.95
C GLY A 397 1.90 -16.71 -6.60
N VAL A 398 3.07 -16.21 -7.03
CA VAL A 398 3.44 -14.78 -6.89
C VAL A 398 3.05 -14.06 -8.16
N VAL A 399 2.29 -12.99 -8.02
CA VAL A 399 1.69 -12.23 -9.11
C VAL A 399 2.18 -10.79 -9.09
N TRP A 400 2.46 -10.26 -10.28
CA TRP A 400 3.15 -9.00 -10.51
C TRP A 400 2.24 -7.97 -11.12
N GLY A 401 2.11 -6.82 -10.45
CA GLY A 401 1.32 -5.66 -10.88
C GLY A 401 -0.15 -6.00 -11.00
N TRP A 402 -1.01 -4.98 -11.08
CA TRP A 402 -2.45 -5.23 -11.09
C TRP A 402 -3.19 -4.60 -12.28
N ASP A 403 -2.55 -3.71 -13.03
CA ASP A 403 -3.00 -3.22 -14.34
C ASP A 403 -1.90 -2.27 -14.85
N GLY A 404 -0.64 -2.72 -14.83
CA GLY A 404 0.53 -1.91 -15.16
C GLY A 404 1.39 -1.50 -13.96
N PHE A 405 2.41 -0.69 -14.23
CA PHE A 405 3.39 -0.21 -13.23
C PHE A 405 3.29 1.30 -13.05
N LEU A 406 3.67 1.80 -11.88
CA LEU A 406 3.87 3.24 -11.69
C LEU A 406 5.33 3.59 -11.95
N ARG A 407 5.56 4.69 -12.67
CA ARG A 407 6.89 5.20 -13.00
C ARG A 407 7.03 6.66 -12.59
N GLU A 408 8.12 6.99 -11.91
CA GLU A 408 8.58 8.36 -11.70
C GLU A 408 9.79 8.65 -12.61
N ASP A 409 9.72 9.72 -13.39
CA ASP A 409 10.83 10.20 -14.23
C ASP A 409 11.56 11.34 -13.48
N LEU A 410 12.88 11.25 -13.33
CA LEU A 410 13.68 12.16 -12.49
C LEU A 410 14.86 12.77 -13.27
N GLU A 411 14.89 14.10 -13.34
CA GLU A 411 15.82 14.87 -14.20
C GLU A 411 17.25 14.95 -13.66
N ASP A 412 17.48 14.76 -12.37
CA ASP A 412 18.82 14.82 -11.79
C ASP A 412 18.93 14.03 -10.46
N LYS A 413 20.17 13.97 -9.94
CA LYS A 413 20.45 13.33 -8.64
C LYS A 413 19.74 14.02 -7.47
N LYS A 414 19.45 15.32 -7.56
CA LYS A 414 18.78 16.08 -6.50
C LYS A 414 17.30 15.67 -6.41
N ALA A 415 16.63 15.50 -7.55
CA ALA A 415 15.27 14.99 -7.66
C ALA A 415 15.17 13.56 -7.13
N LEU A 416 16.16 12.71 -7.42
CA LEU A 416 16.26 11.36 -6.85
C LEU A 416 16.38 11.39 -5.32
N ILE A 417 17.22 12.27 -4.76
CA ILE A 417 17.34 12.47 -3.32
C ILE A 417 16.02 12.99 -2.72
N GLU A 418 15.34 13.90 -3.40
CA GLU A 418 14.06 14.44 -2.94
C GLU A 418 12.96 13.39 -2.93
N ALA A 419 12.85 12.57 -3.97
CA ALA A 419 11.93 11.42 -4.03
C ALA A 419 12.17 10.47 -2.85
N SER A 420 13.44 10.17 -2.57
CA SER A 420 13.84 9.33 -1.43
C SER A 420 13.46 9.96 -0.07
N ARG A 421 13.61 11.28 0.07
CA ARG A 421 13.24 12.01 1.29
C ARG A 421 11.73 12.13 1.49
N ARG A 422 10.93 12.20 0.43
CA ARG A 422 9.45 12.13 0.52
C ARG A 422 9.04 10.84 1.21
N GLU A 423 9.64 9.73 0.80
CA GLU A 423 9.37 8.40 1.35
C GLU A 423 9.79 8.26 2.81
N ILE A 424 10.96 8.76 3.19
CA ILE A 424 11.39 8.73 4.61
C ILE A 424 10.41 9.48 5.50
N ARG A 425 9.94 10.66 5.07
CA ARG A 425 8.96 11.43 5.84
C ARG A 425 7.63 10.70 5.98
N LEU A 426 7.20 10.03 4.92
CA LEU A 426 6.05 9.12 4.95
C LEU A 426 6.28 8.03 6.00
N LEU A 427 7.37 7.26 5.91
CA LEU A 427 7.77 6.21 6.87
C LEU A 427 7.85 6.69 8.33
N GLU A 428 8.35 7.91 8.55
CA GLU A 428 8.37 8.53 9.88
C GLU A 428 6.98 8.91 10.39
N GLN A 429 6.06 9.34 9.51
CA GLN A 429 4.65 9.54 9.85
C GLN A 429 3.96 8.21 10.19
N TYR A 430 4.22 7.14 9.45
CA TYR A 430 3.74 5.79 9.76
C TYR A 430 4.23 5.28 11.12
N GLY A 431 5.49 5.53 11.46
CA GLY A 431 6.06 5.18 12.76
C GLY A 431 5.39 5.88 13.95
N ARG A 432 4.68 6.99 13.70
CA ARG A 432 3.86 7.70 14.70
C ARG A 432 2.39 7.25 14.72
N PHE A 433 1.95 6.48 13.71
CA PHE A 433 0.61 5.89 13.66
C PHE A 433 0.55 4.72 14.65
N ASN A 434 -0.14 4.91 15.77
CA ASN A 434 -0.22 3.93 16.85
C ASN A 434 -1.22 2.81 16.51
N PRO A 435 -0.80 1.59 16.14
CA PRO A 435 -1.68 0.50 15.71
C PRO A 435 -2.14 -0.37 16.90
N ARG A 436 -2.16 0.18 18.13
CA ARG A 436 -2.56 -0.58 19.34
C ARG A 436 -4.03 -0.97 19.39
N VAL A 437 -4.81 -0.74 18.34
CA VAL A 437 -6.21 -1.10 18.23
C VAL A 437 -6.37 -2.01 17.01
N HIS A 438 -6.55 -3.31 17.29
CA HIS A 438 -6.92 -4.42 16.40
C HIS A 438 -5.80 -5.42 15.99
N TRP A 439 -6.01 -6.62 16.53
CA TRP A 439 -5.42 -7.94 16.29
C TRP A 439 -4.13 -8.32 17.03
N ARG A 440 -4.33 -9.29 17.93
CA ARG A 440 -3.34 -9.99 18.74
C ARG A 440 -2.16 -10.43 17.88
N ARG A 441 -1.01 -9.77 18.04
CA ARG A 441 0.30 -10.24 17.60
C ARG A 441 0.55 -11.68 18.09
N LYS A 442 0.37 -12.67 17.22
CA LYS A 442 1.17 -13.89 17.29
C LYS A 442 2.49 -13.58 16.59
N ARG A 443 3.53 -13.45 17.41
CA ARG A 443 4.93 -13.26 17.02
C ARG A 443 5.39 -14.41 16.13
N HIS A 444 6.03 -14.14 14.98
CA HIS A 444 7.21 -14.86 14.46
C HIS A 444 7.86 -14.03 13.33
N SER A 445 9.18 -13.81 13.44
CA SER A 445 10.15 -13.21 12.49
C SER A 445 9.88 -11.82 11.87
N PHE A 446 10.95 -11.06 11.65
CA PHE A 446 10.93 -9.68 11.13
C PHE A 446 10.68 -9.68 9.63
N ASP A 447 9.59 -9.04 9.23
CA ASP A 447 9.50 -8.39 7.93
C ASP A 447 9.76 -6.90 8.12
N ASP A 448 10.97 -6.47 7.75
CA ASP A 448 11.34 -5.06 7.74
C ASP A 448 10.68 -4.39 6.50
N PRO A 449 9.71 -3.47 6.67
CA PRO A 449 9.10 -2.73 5.58
C PRO A 449 10.10 -1.88 4.76
N LEU A 450 11.37 -1.81 5.17
CA LEU A 450 12.43 -1.05 4.51
C LEU A 450 13.35 -1.90 3.62
N SER A 451 13.15 -3.22 3.49
CA SER A 451 14.04 -4.12 2.75
C SER A 451 14.37 -3.65 1.30
N PRO A 452 13.42 -3.18 0.47
CA PRO A 452 13.73 -2.64 -0.87
C PRO A 452 14.45 -1.28 -0.84
N VAL A 453 14.29 -0.55 0.27
CA VAL A 453 14.87 0.77 0.53
C VAL A 453 16.23 0.64 1.21
N MET A 454 16.66 -0.56 1.62
CA MET A 454 17.85 -0.78 2.43
C MET A 454 19.13 -0.16 1.83
N PRO A 455 19.41 -0.26 0.51
CA PRO A 455 20.53 0.47 -0.09
C PRO A 455 20.39 1.99 0.04
N LEU A 456 19.21 2.56 -0.23
CA LEU A 456 18.91 3.99 -0.11
C LEU A 456 18.94 4.50 1.34
N TYR A 457 18.48 3.66 2.27
CA TYR A 457 18.43 3.89 3.70
C TYR A 457 19.84 3.95 4.31
N LEU A 458 20.71 3.02 3.92
CA LEU A 458 22.11 2.98 4.34
C LEU A 458 22.92 4.16 3.79
N ILE A 459 22.58 4.67 2.61
CA ILE A 459 23.17 5.90 2.06
C ILE A 459 22.88 7.11 2.97
N GLN A 460 21.71 7.18 3.59
CA GLN A 460 21.22 8.36 4.30
C GLN A 460 21.23 8.26 5.83
N ALA A 461 21.30 7.05 6.39
CA ALA A 461 21.26 6.85 7.83
C ALA A 461 22.53 7.37 8.51
N PRO A 462 22.41 8.12 9.64
CA PRO A 462 23.53 8.43 10.51
C PRO A 462 23.92 7.16 11.27
N LEU A 463 24.66 6.29 10.58
CA LEU A 463 25.17 5.05 11.14
C LEU A 463 26.31 5.36 12.11
N ARG A 464 26.22 4.72 13.26
CA ARG A 464 27.22 4.75 14.33
C ARG A 464 28.36 3.78 14.05
N THR A 465 29.47 4.02 14.72
CA THR A 465 30.58 3.06 14.82
C THR A 465 30.25 1.93 15.80
N ALA A 466 29.27 2.12 16.70
CA ALA A 466 28.85 1.10 17.66
C ALA A 466 27.32 1.00 17.73
N LEU A 467 26.87 -0.25 17.84
CA LEU A 467 25.48 -0.68 17.93
C LEU A 467 25.30 -1.51 19.20
N ILE A 468 24.37 -1.11 20.05
CA ILE A 468 23.87 -1.93 21.16
C ILE A 468 22.47 -2.36 20.73
N MET A 469 22.17 -3.66 20.85
CA MET A 469 20.84 -4.16 20.48
C MET A 469 19.82 -3.56 21.45
N ASP A 470 18.85 -2.82 20.92
CA ASP A 470 17.82 -2.11 21.68
C ASP A 470 16.62 -1.78 20.78
N SER A 471 15.80 -0.78 21.13
CA SER A 471 14.65 -0.38 20.29
C SER A 471 15.00 0.59 19.15
N LYS A 472 16.23 1.10 19.11
CA LYS A 472 16.75 2.11 18.18
C LYS A 472 17.81 1.54 17.22
N ASP A 473 18.19 0.29 17.42
CA ASP A 473 19.20 -0.45 16.66
C ASP A 473 18.81 -0.77 15.22
N TRP A 474 17.51 -0.85 14.93
CA TRP A 474 16.95 -1.29 13.65
C TRP A 474 17.56 -0.58 12.43
N ARG A 475 18.07 0.64 12.64
CA ARG A 475 18.73 1.44 11.61
C ARG A 475 20.02 0.83 11.06
N HIS A 476 20.60 -0.11 11.78
CA HIS A 476 21.85 -0.76 11.43
C HIS A 476 21.65 -2.20 10.95
N LEU A 477 20.44 -2.74 11.11
CA LEU A 477 20.17 -4.15 10.87
C LEU A 477 19.68 -4.33 9.42
N GLY A 478 20.20 -5.36 8.75
CA GLY A 478 19.65 -5.86 7.49
C GLY A 478 18.76 -7.09 7.72
N GLY A 479 18.72 -8.00 6.74
CA GLY A 479 17.96 -9.25 6.87
C GLY A 479 18.49 -10.16 7.99
N GLY A 480 17.63 -11.03 8.52
CA GLY A 480 18.06 -12.16 9.37
C GLY A 480 18.05 -11.94 10.89
N TRP A 481 17.36 -10.93 11.40
CA TRP A 481 17.24 -10.66 12.84
C TRP A 481 15.84 -10.96 13.41
N TYR A 482 15.78 -11.47 14.63
CA TYR A 482 14.53 -11.62 15.40
C TYR A 482 14.26 -10.44 16.34
N PHE A 483 13.12 -10.50 17.05
CA PHE A 483 12.65 -9.42 17.94
C PHE A 483 13.63 -9.21 19.09
N PRO A 484 13.83 -7.95 19.53
CA PRO A 484 14.65 -7.70 20.68
C PRO A 484 14.00 -8.36 21.88
N GLU A 485 14.80 -9.11 22.63
CA GLU A 485 14.41 -9.84 23.82
C GLU A 485 15.03 -9.17 25.06
N PRO A 486 14.24 -8.94 26.12
CA PRO A 486 14.77 -8.40 27.36
C PRO A 486 15.44 -9.53 28.15
N TRP A 487 16.74 -9.42 28.40
CA TRP A 487 17.51 -10.35 29.22
C TRP A 487 18.13 -9.61 30.42
N GLU A 488 18.62 -10.31 31.43
CA GLU A 488 19.26 -9.70 32.61
C GLU A 488 20.45 -8.80 32.24
N CYS A 489 21.15 -9.14 31.16
CA CYS A 489 22.31 -8.40 30.69
C CYS A 489 21.94 -7.21 29.77
N GLY A 490 20.66 -6.92 29.59
CA GLY A 490 20.12 -5.91 28.68
C GLY A 490 19.35 -6.53 27.51
N TRP A 491 19.10 -5.72 26.49
CA TRP A 491 18.41 -6.18 25.29
C TRP A 491 19.36 -6.98 24.39
N VAL A 492 18.83 -8.06 23.81
CA VAL A 492 19.54 -8.91 22.84
C VAL A 492 18.66 -9.22 21.64
N ARG A 493 19.27 -9.61 20.52
CA ARG A 493 18.53 -10.11 19.35
C ARG A 493 19.12 -11.42 18.87
N TRP A 494 18.24 -12.39 18.62
CA TRP A 494 18.64 -13.60 17.91
C TRP A 494 18.82 -13.32 16.42
N THR A 495 19.81 -13.94 15.81
CA THR A 495 19.93 -14.08 14.35
C THR A 495 19.20 -15.32 13.89
N GLY A 496 18.80 -15.34 12.61
CA GLY A 496 18.53 -16.56 11.86
C GLY A 496 19.82 -17.31 11.52
N ARG A 497 19.75 -18.19 10.51
CA ARG A 497 20.94 -18.83 9.93
C ARG A 497 21.94 -17.81 9.38
N THR A 498 21.43 -16.73 8.83
CA THR A 498 22.20 -15.59 8.35
C THR A 498 21.67 -14.30 8.97
N ALA A 499 22.52 -13.29 9.10
CA ALA A 499 22.13 -11.94 9.52
C ALA A 499 23.08 -10.87 8.97
N GLU A 500 22.54 -9.69 8.69
CA GLU A 500 23.29 -8.55 8.12
C GLU A 500 23.31 -7.36 9.07
N VAL A 501 24.47 -6.72 9.24
CA VAL A 501 24.60 -5.47 10.03
C VAL A 501 25.52 -4.48 9.35
N PHE A 502 25.14 -3.20 9.42
CA PHE A 502 25.82 -2.10 8.76
C PHE A 502 26.33 -1.08 9.78
N LEU A 503 27.58 -0.65 9.63
CA LEU A 503 28.26 0.23 10.59
C LEU A 503 29.09 1.29 9.85
N SER A 504 29.20 2.48 10.41
CA SER A 504 30.12 3.49 9.88
C SER A 504 31.54 3.19 10.33
N ALA A 505 32.51 3.40 9.45
CA ALA A 505 33.92 3.29 9.76
C ALA A 505 34.74 4.42 9.13
N ALA A 506 35.97 4.55 9.62
CA ALA A 506 36.92 5.59 9.24
C ALA A 506 38.33 4.98 9.25
N PRO A 507 39.31 5.57 8.56
CA PRO A 507 40.65 4.98 8.38
C PRO A 507 41.39 4.62 9.68
N ARG A 508 41.06 5.28 10.81
CA ARG A 508 41.64 4.98 12.13
C ARG A 508 41.17 3.65 12.75
N HIS A 509 40.02 3.14 12.32
CA HIS A 509 39.48 1.90 12.84
C HIS A 509 40.19 0.72 12.19
N HIS A 510 40.41 -0.33 12.96
CA HIS A 510 41.26 -1.46 12.59
C HIS A 510 40.60 -2.82 12.90
N ARG A 511 39.42 -2.85 13.52
CA ARG A 511 38.68 -4.09 13.79
C ARG A 511 37.19 -3.88 14.04
N ILE A 512 36.42 -4.97 13.98
CA ILE A 512 35.08 -5.07 14.54
C ILE A 512 35.08 -6.03 15.74
N ILE A 513 34.35 -5.67 16.79
CA ILE A 513 34.03 -6.53 17.93
C ILE A 513 32.53 -6.83 17.91
N LEU A 514 32.18 -8.11 17.90
CA LEU A 514 30.82 -8.62 17.89
C LEU A 514 30.59 -9.46 19.14
N ARG A 515 29.72 -9.00 20.05
CA ARG A 515 29.41 -9.72 21.29
C ARG A 515 28.21 -10.63 21.11
N ILE A 516 28.46 -11.94 21.14
CA ILE A 516 27.44 -12.97 20.90
C ILE A 516 27.23 -13.89 22.11
N PHE A 517 26.06 -14.51 22.15
CA PHE A 517 25.72 -15.64 23.00
C PHE A 517 25.18 -16.76 22.12
N THR A 518 25.73 -17.95 22.31
CA THR A 518 25.51 -19.11 21.44
C THR A 518 24.37 -20.01 21.92
N GLY A 519 23.49 -19.51 22.76
CA GLY A 519 22.36 -20.29 23.25
C GLY A 519 22.75 -21.36 24.23
N ASP A 520 21.74 -22.01 24.79
CA ASP A 520 21.92 -23.05 25.78
C ASP A 520 22.57 -24.30 25.18
N PRO A 521 23.48 -24.99 25.90
CA PRO A 521 24.07 -26.25 25.47
C PRO A 521 23.06 -27.32 25.05
N SER A 522 21.83 -27.29 25.58
CA SER A 522 20.75 -28.20 25.19
C SER A 522 20.31 -28.05 23.73
N LEU A 523 20.69 -26.96 23.05
CA LEU A 523 20.40 -26.74 21.64
C LEU A 523 21.54 -27.29 20.74
N GLY A 524 22.70 -27.60 21.31
CA GLY A 524 23.91 -28.04 20.63
C GLY A 524 25.14 -27.51 21.38
N GLU A 525 26.20 -28.33 21.47
CA GLU A 525 27.37 -28.04 22.31
C GLU A 525 28.25 -26.89 21.79
N ARG A 526 28.22 -26.64 20.48
CA ARG A 526 29.05 -25.64 19.80
C ARG A 526 28.26 -24.95 18.68
N ILE A 527 28.72 -23.76 18.30
CA ILE A 527 28.30 -23.11 17.07
C ILE A 527 29.54 -22.69 16.31
N SER A 528 29.56 -23.07 15.04
CA SER A 528 30.51 -22.55 14.07
C SER A 528 29.82 -21.72 12.98
N GLY A 529 30.60 -20.84 12.37
CA GLY A 529 30.09 -19.96 11.34
C GLY A 529 31.17 -19.12 10.68
N ILE A 530 30.71 -18.22 9.82
CA ILE A 530 31.53 -17.33 9.02
C ILE A 530 31.05 -15.90 9.26
N LEU A 531 32.01 -15.00 9.42
CA LEU A 531 31.83 -13.56 9.44
C LEU A 531 32.49 -13.00 8.19
N GLN A 532 31.71 -12.42 7.29
CA GLN A 532 32.20 -11.77 6.09
C GLN A 532 32.06 -10.26 6.25
N LEU A 533 33.16 -9.55 6.05
CA LEU A 533 33.19 -8.10 6.09
C LEU A 533 33.39 -7.56 4.67
N LYS A 534 32.52 -6.64 4.28
CA LYS A 534 32.63 -5.85 3.06
C LYS A 534 32.68 -4.38 3.43
N TYR A 535 33.28 -3.56 2.57
CA TYR A 535 33.26 -2.11 2.73
C TYR A 535 32.77 -1.43 1.46
N SER A 536 32.21 -0.24 1.62
CA SER A 536 31.73 0.59 0.52
C SER A 536 32.10 2.05 0.79
N ALA A 537 32.87 2.66 -0.11
CA ALA A 537 33.23 4.07 -0.03
C ALA A 537 32.11 4.99 -0.54
N ASP A 538 31.32 4.50 -1.49
CA ASP A 538 30.20 5.21 -2.15
C ASP A 538 28.82 4.90 -1.53
N ARG A 539 28.79 4.01 -0.53
CA ARG A 539 27.58 3.44 0.11
C ARG A 539 26.66 2.66 -0.84
N LEU A 540 27.14 2.32 -2.04
CA LEU A 540 26.39 1.64 -3.09
C LEU A 540 27.05 0.31 -3.47
N SER A 541 28.37 0.34 -3.65
CA SER A 541 29.16 -0.76 -4.15
C SER A 541 29.95 -1.38 -3.00
N PHE A 542 29.61 -2.61 -2.62
CA PHE A 542 30.30 -3.33 -1.54
C PHE A 542 31.41 -4.23 -2.08
N LEU A 543 32.64 -3.91 -1.71
CA LEU A 543 33.83 -4.70 -2.02
C LEU A 543 34.15 -5.65 -0.86
N PRO A 544 34.51 -6.93 -1.15
CA PRO A 544 35.03 -7.83 -0.14
C PRO A 544 36.21 -7.23 0.61
N PHE A 545 36.24 -7.39 1.93
CA PHE A 545 37.32 -6.87 2.78
C PHE A 545 38.06 -7.98 3.50
N THR A 546 37.36 -8.76 4.32
CA THR A 546 37.93 -9.91 5.02
C THR A 546 36.85 -10.93 5.33
N GLN A 547 37.27 -12.16 5.58
CA GLN A 547 36.40 -13.23 6.05
C GLN A 547 37.11 -13.96 7.19
N THR A 548 36.37 -14.25 8.26
CA THR A 548 36.87 -14.99 9.41
C THR A 548 35.85 -16.05 9.81
N THR A 549 36.32 -17.21 10.22
CA THR A 549 35.47 -18.26 10.79
C THR A 549 35.49 -18.18 12.30
N PHE A 550 34.40 -18.60 12.94
CA PHE A 550 34.36 -18.77 14.38
C PHE A 550 33.84 -20.16 14.72
N ASP A 551 34.29 -20.71 15.84
CA ASP A 551 33.76 -21.93 16.45
C ASP A 551 33.89 -21.80 17.97
N VAL A 552 32.75 -21.69 18.64
CA VAL A 552 32.68 -21.33 20.07
C VAL A 552 31.71 -22.24 20.81
N PRO A 553 31.97 -22.54 22.10
CA PRO A 553 31.08 -23.37 22.90
C PRO A 553 29.73 -22.68 23.15
N ALA A 554 28.68 -23.47 23.32
CA ALA A 554 27.37 -23.01 23.76
C ALA A 554 27.37 -22.58 25.23
N GLY A 555 26.42 -21.73 25.62
CA GLY A 555 26.18 -21.35 27.01
C GLY A 555 27.03 -20.21 27.55
N ILE A 556 27.92 -19.61 26.74
CA ILE A 556 28.76 -18.50 27.17
C ILE A 556 28.62 -17.27 26.26
N TRP A 557 28.86 -16.09 26.83
CA TRP A 557 29.04 -14.86 26.07
C TRP A 557 30.46 -14.78 25.54
N THR A 558 30.60 -14.56 24.23
CA THR A 558 31.90 -14.50 23.55
C THR A 558 31.99 -13.24 22.70
N ASP A 559 33.11 -12.55 22.79
CA ASP A 559 33.44 -11.40 21.93
C ASP A 559 34.26 -11.90 20.73
N LEU A 560 33.64 -11.90 19.55
CA LEU A 560 34.31 -12.22 18.30
C LEU A 560 34.98 -10.95 17.75
N THR A 561 36.26 -11.06 17.38
CA THR A 561 37.02 -9.96 16.81
C THR A 561 37.35 -10.23 15.35
N ILE A 562 37.04 -9.27 14.48
CA ILE A 562 37.32 -9.32 13.04
C ILE A 562 38.36 -8.23 12.74
N PRO A 563 39.64 -8.57 12.50
CA PRO A 563 40.66 -7.57 12.20
C PRO A 563 40.53 -7.05 10.76
N PHE A 564 40.87 -5.78 10.54
CA PHE A 564 40.97 -5.22 9.20
C PHE A 564 42.33 -5.62 8.62
N PRO A 565 42.39 -6.15 7.38
CA PRO A 565 43.64 -6.60 6.79
C PRO A 565 44.59 -5.43 6.49
N HIS A 566 44.04 -4.24 6.25
CA HIS A 566 44.76 -2.98 6.05
C HIS A 566 43.82 -1.80 6.39
N PRO A 567 44.34 -0.56 6.54
CA PRO A 567 43.50 0.62 6.76
C PRO A 567 42.47 0.80 5.64
N LEU A 568 41.32 1.38 5.99
CA LEU A 568 40.29 1.75 5.01
C LEU A 568 40.77 2.94 4.16
N PRO A 569 40.48 2.96 2.85
CA PRO A 569 40.92 4.04 1.95
C PRO A 569 40.28 5.41 2.26
N GLY A 570 39.17 5.41 3.02
CA GLY A 570 38.46 6.60 3.45
C GLY A 570 37.31 6.25 4.39
N PRO A 571 36.53 7.24 4.85
CA PRO A 571 35.27 6.98 5.54
C PRO A 571 34.41 6.05 4.70
N SER A 572 34.05 4.90 5.26
CA SER A 572 33.39 3.82 4.53
C SER A 572 32.20 3.29 5.32
N LEU A 573 31.22 2.76 4.61
CA LEU A 573 30.17 1.92 5.17
C LEU A 573 30.67 0.48 5.21
N LEU A 574 30.61 -0.14 6.39
CA LEU A 574 30.90 -1.55 6.57
C LEU A 574 29.61 -2.37 6.54
N HIS A 575 29.67 -3.50 5.87
CA HIS A 575 28.63 -4.53 5.87
C HIS A 575 29.24 -5.80 6.45
N LEU A 576 28.78 -6.16 7.66
CA LEU A 576 29.11 -7.42 8.30
C LEU A 576 27.98 -8.41 8.07
N PHE A 577 28.29 -9.48 7.35
CA PHE A 577 27.41 -10.62 7.13
C PHE A 577 27.80 -11.74 8.09
N ILE A 578 26.84 -12.17 8.90
CA ILE A 578 26.95 -13.24 9.89
C ILE A 578 26.26 -14.46 9.30
N GLN A 579 26.95 -15.60 9.26
CA GLN A 579 26.38 -16.86 8.86
C GLN A 579 26.77 -17.93 9.89
N VAL A 580 25.79 -18.66 10.42
CA VAL A 580 26.05 -19.88 11.17
C VAL A 580 25.95 -21.09 10.24
N ASN A 581 26.79 -22.09 10.47
CA ASN A 581 26.81 -23.31 9.66
C ASN A 581 25.55 -24.14 9.90
N GLU A 582 25.12 -24.19 11.17
CA GLU A 582 23.95 -24.90 11.62
C GLU A 582 23.12 -23.98 12.50
N SER A 583 21.86 -23.83 12.11
CA SER A 583 20.85 -23.16 12.89
C SER A 583 20.08 -24.17 13.74
N ARG A 584 19.55 -23.72 14.88
CA ARG A 584 18.95 -24.62 15.88
C ARG A 584 17.51 -24.22 16.16
N ILE A 585 16.62 -25.20 16.24
CA ILE A 585 15.19 -24.97 16.46
C ILE A 585 14.84 -25.50 17.86
N PRO A 586 14.53 -24.63 18.84
CA PRO A 586 14.31 -25.06 20.22
C PRO A 586 13.21 -26.11 20.38
N ALA A 587 12.16 -26.09 19.56
CA ALA A 587 11.10 -27.09 19.58
C ALA A 587 11.59 -28.52 19.22
N HIS A 588 12.71 -28.65 18.51
CA HIS A 588 13.27 -29.96 18.15
C HIS A 588 14.17 -30.53 19.24
N SER A 589 14.84 -29.66 20.02
CA SER A 589 15.86 -30.07 20.98
C SER A 589 15.42 -29.98 22.44
N ARG A 590 14.33 -29.27 22.76
CA ARG A 590 13.83 -29.08 24.13
C ARG A 590 12.42 -29.61 24.31
N THR A 591 12.30 -30.63 25.18
CA THR A 591 11.01 -31.19 25.58
C THR A 591 10.10 -30.10 26.16
N GLY A 592 8.92 -29.92 25.56
CA GLY A 592 7.91 -28.92 26.00
C GLY A 592 8.08 -27.52 25.40
N SER A 593 9.13 -27.24 24.63
CA SER A 593 9.29 -25.96 23.95
C SER A 593 8.37 -25.86 22.73
N LYS A 594 7.65 -24.73 22.61
CA LYS A 594 6.84 -24.39 21.42
C LYS A 594 7.55 -23.44 20.45
N ASP A 595 8.80 -23.07 20.74
CA ASP A 595 9.55 -22.10 19.94
C ASP A 595 10.13 -22.77 18.68
N ARG A 596 9.54 -22.46 17.53
CA ARG A 596 9.89 -22.99 16.21
C ARG A 596 10.87 -22.10 15.44
N ARG A 597 11.44 -21.07 16.06
CA ARG A 597 12.41 -20.19 15.39
C ARG A 597 13.70 -20.94 15.05
N GLU A 598 14.24 -20.65 13.88
CA GLU A 598 15.57 -21.09 13.46
C GLU A 598 16.62 -20.13 14.06
N LEU A 599 17.19 -20.49 15.22
CA LEU A 599 18.10 -19.63 15.98
C LEU A 599 19.57 -19.89 15.61
N GLY A 600 20.26 -18.84 15.19
CA GLY A 600 21.72 -18.82 15.06
C GLY A 600 22.39 -18.44 16.39
N VAL A 601 22.74 -17.16 16.53
CA VAL A 601 23.36 -16.59 17.74
C VAL A 601 22.52 -15.43 18.28
N ALA A 602 22.52 -15.22 19.59
CA ALA A 602 22.03 -14.00 20.19
C ALA A 602 23.14 -12.96 20.18
N VAL A 603 22.85 -11.72 19.80
CA VAL A 603 23.81 -10.64 19.74
C VAL A 603 23.39 -9.55 20.71
N LYS A 604 24.36 -9.03 21.45
CA LYS A 604 24.16 -7.90 22.38
C LYS A 604 24.60 -6.58 21.76
N GLY A 605 25.63 -6.60 20.94
CA GLY A 605 26.12 -5.42 20.26
C GLY A 605 27.28 -5.70 19.33
N VAL A 606 27.54 -4.71 18.48
CA VAL A 606 28.62 -4.72 17.48
C VAL A 606 29.31 -3.36 17.51
N ALA A 607 30.64 -3.33 17.52
CA ALA A 607 31.40 -2.09 17.54
C ALA A 607 32.57 -2.14 16.55
N VAL A 608 32.77 -1.04 15.85
CA VAL A 608 33.94 -0.73 15.03
C VAL A 608 34.93 0.02 15.93
N CYS A 609 36.16 -0.50 16.05
CA CYS A 609 37.19 0.02 16.95
C CYS A 609 38.43 0.47 16.20
#